data_AF-A0A2W4P534-F1
#
_entry.id   AF-A0A2W4P534-F1
#
_cell.length_a   1.000
_cell.length_b   1.000
_cell.length_c   1.000
_cell.angle_alpha   90.00
_cell.angle_beta   90.00
_cell.angle_gamma   90.00
#
_symmetry.space_group_name_H-M   'P 1'
#
loop_
_entity.id
_entity.type
_entity.pdbx_description
1 polymer ?
#
loop_
_entity_poly.entity_id
_entity_poly.type
_entity_poly.pdbx_seq_one_letter_code
_entity_poly.pdbx_strand_id
1 'polypeptide(L)'
;MHAVIYFQLHRLWRTCAGKVARFSRQLQHQQEDRERRRQLIEFDQGKRAQLAECEQRLDEARAAVEALDAKIKIAEANLEALRGFWNYFRRRRLLEELASLRQRWDEAATLVTDLSDERDAVESAPPPVFEGLSIEGRRGVNTAVIAYAQQLVAMLSKGGLALLAKETTTRRVFDVRYGGRDECGRLMVLLREAHAAMTSDKDDLADLKRRIDRVRATANYRSDADTVPLTDSIGILAAPAAPVAGLETGHRAGINVLVDDYWDVYQALL
;
A
#
# COMPACT_ATOMS: atom_id res chain seq x y z
N MET A 1 -3.16 -21.60 43.74
CA MET A 1 -4.18 -21.35 42.70
C MET A 1 -3.90 -20.04 41.94
N HIS A 2 -3.60 -18.94 42.63
CA HIS A 2 -3.25 -17.65 41.99
C HIS A 2 -2.12 -17.72 40.96
N ALA A 3 -1.00 -18.38 41.28
CA ALA A 3 0.12 -18.52 40.35
C ALA A 3 -0.29 -19.25 39.04
N VAL A 4 -1.17 -20.26 39.13
CA VAL A 4 -1.66 -20.97 37.94
C VAL A 4 -2.50 -20.03 37.06
N ILE A 5 -3.40 -19.25 37.66
CA ILE A 5 -4.21 -18.25 36.95
C ILE A 5 -3.32 -17.20 36.29
N TYR A 6 -2.32 -16.69 37.01
CA TYR A 6 -1.33 -15.75 36.49
C TYR A 6 -0.65 -16.29 35.23
N PHE A 7 -0.10 -17.51 35.27
CA PHE A 7 0.58 -18.08 34.11
C PHE A 7 -0.38 -18.38 32.95
N GLN A 8 -1.64 -18.73 33.23
CA GLN A 8 -2.66 -18.92 32.19
C GLN A 8 -3.05 -17.61 31.51
N LEU A 9 -3.18 -16.52 32.26
CA LEU A 9 -3.42 -15.16 31.76
C LEU A 9 -2.23 -14.65 30.96
N HIS A 10 -1.01 -14.85 31.46
CA HIS A 10 0.21 -14.47 30.75
C HIS A 10 0.37 -15.26 29.44
N ARG A 11 0.03 -16.55 29.44
CA ARG A 11 -0.03 -17.35 28.21
C ARG A 11 -1.07 -16.80 27.24
N LEU A 12 -2.25 -16.42 27.74
CA LEU A 12 -3.31 -15.83 26.92
C LEU A 12 -2.82 -14.55 26.24
N TRP A 13 -2.14 -13.67 26.98
CA TRP A 13 -1.48 -12.48 26.43
C TRP A 13 -0.56 -12.81 25.26
N ARG A 14 0.39 -13.74 25.47
CA ARG A 14 1.35 -14.14 24.44
C ARG A 14 0.68 -14.74 23.20
N THR A 15 -0.40 -15.49 23.38
CA THR A 15 -1.18 -16.03 22.26
C THR A 15 -1.82 -14.91 21.44
N CYS A 16 -2.45 -13.93 22.09
CA CYS A 16 -3.06 -12.79 21.41
C CYS A 16 -2.01 -11.90 20.73
N ALA A 17 -0.90 -11.56 21.39
CA ALA A 17 0.20 -10.82 20.78
C ALA A 17 0.78 -11.56 19.56
N GLY A 18 0.95 -12.88 19.66
CA GLY A 18 1.36 -13.72 18.54
C GLY A 18 0.39 -13.71 17.36
N LYS A 19 -0.93 -13.67 17.63
CA LYS A 19 -1.97 -13.50 16.60
C LYS A 19 -1.87 -12.13 15.93
N VAL A 20 -1.75 -11.04 16.70
CA VAL A 20 -1.60 -9.67 16.18
C VAL A 20 -0.36 -9.54 15.29
N ALA A 21 0.79 -10.03 15.75
CA ALA A 21 2.03 -9.99 14.98
C ALA A 21 1.94 -10.82 13.68
N ARG A 22 1.29 -11.99 13.72
CA ARG A 22 1.08 -12.82 12.52
C ARG A 22 0.15 -12.13 11.52
N PHE A 23 -0.94 -11.55 12.02
CA PHE A 23 -1.90 -10.81 11.20
C PHE A 23 -1.24 -9.60 10.51
N SER A 24 -0.43 -8.84 11.24
CA SER A 24 0.35 -7.73 10.67
C SER A 24 1.26 -8.20 9.53
N ARG A 25 2.11 -9.21 9.76
CA ARG A 25 3.01 -9.74 8.72
C ARG A 25 2.25 -10.24 7.48
N GLN A 26 1.13 -10.92 7.70
CA GLN A 26 0.31 -11.42 6.59
C GLN A 26 -0.28 -10.26 5.77
N LEU A 27 -0.81 -9.23 6.42
CA LEU A 27 -1.34 -8.05 5.74
C LEU A 27 -0.24 -7.26 5.03
N GLN A 28 0.92 -7.10 5.64
CA GLN A 28 2.07 -6.44 5.03
C GLN A 28 2.41 -7.12 3.70
N HIS A 29 2.62 -8.44 3.68
CA HIS A 29 2.91 -9.17 2.45
C HIS A 29 1.80 -9.05 1.40
N GLN A 30 0.54 -9.13 1.82
CA GLN A 30 -0.59 -8.96 0.89
C GLN A 30 -0.64 -7.57 0.26
N GLN A 31 -0.32 -6.52 1.03
CA GLN A 31 -0.29 -5.15 0.51
C GLN A 31 0.94 -4.92 -0.37
N GLU A 32 2.11 -5.47 0.00
CA GLU A 32 3.33 -5.39 -0.81
C GLU A 32 3.10 -6.01 -2.19
N ASP A 33 2.48 -7.19 -2.24
CA ASP A 33 2.12 -7.86 -3.49
C ASP A 33 1.13 -7.04 -4.31
N ARG A 34 0.14 -6.42 -3.64
CA ARG A 34 -0.88 -5.61 -4.31
C ARG A 34 -0.29 -4.33 -4.90
N GLU A 35 0.49 -3.60 -4.14
CA GLU A 35 1.13 -2.36 -4.60
C GLU A 35 2.17 -2.64 -5.68
N ARG A 36 2.98 -3.69 -5.54
CA ARG A 36 3.93 -4.10 -6.58
C ARG A 36 3.22 -4.42 -7.90
N ARG A 37 2.13 -5.18 -7.85
CA ARG A 37 1.33 -5.47 -9.06
C ARG A 37 0.73 -4.21 -9.66
N ARG A 38 0.22 -3.31 -8.83
CA ARG A 38 -0.32 -2.03 -9.28
C ARG A 38 0.74 -1.17 -9.97
N GLN A 39 1.93 -1.06 -9.38
CA GLN A 39 3.06 -0.30 -9.94
C GLN A 39 3.47 -0.86 -11.31
N LEU A 40 3.53 -2.18 -11.46
CA LEU A 40 3.83 -2.81 -12.75
C LEU A 40 2.75 -2.55 -13.80
N ILE A 41 1.48 -2.64 -13.42
CA ILE A 41 0.36 -2.35 -14.34
C ILE A 41 0.38 -0.89 -14.78
N GLU A 42 0.58 0.05 -13.84
CA GLU A 42 0.66 1.48 -14.14
C GLU A 42 1.86 1.80 -15.04
N PHE A 43 3.01 1.17 -14.78
CA PHE A 43 4.19 1.28 -15.63
C PHE A 43 3.94 0.73 -17.05
N ASP A 44 3.40 -0.48 -17.19
CA ASP A 44 3.12 -1.09 -18.49
C ASP A 44 2.10 -0.28 -19.29
N GLN A 45 1.08 0.26 -18.63
CA GLN A 45 0.08 1.13 -19.26
C GLN A 45 0.70 2.45 -19.72
N GLY A 46 1.49 3.11 -18.86
CA GLY A 46 2.20 4.35 -19.20
C GLY A 46 3.17 4.14 -20.36
N LYS A 47 3.96 3.07 -20.32
CA LYS A 47 4.89 2.68 -21.39
C LYS A 47 4.17 2.45 -22.71
N ARG A 48 3.06 1.71 -22.71
CA ARG A 48 2.25 1.47 -23.94
C ARG A 48 1.69 2.77 -24.51
N ALA A 49 1.20 3.67 -23.65
CA ALA A 49 0.69 4.97 -24.09
C ALA A 49 1.80 5.82 -24.72
N GLN A 50 2.98 5.88 -24.08
CA GLN A 50 4.15 6.59 -24.61
C GLN A 50 4.64 6.00 -25.93
N LEU A 51 4.71 4.67 -26.04
CA LEU A 51 5.09 4.00 -27.30
C LEU A 51 4.11 4.32 -28.42
N ALA A 52 2.80 4.27 -28.16
CA ALA A 52 1.80 4.62 -29.16
C ALA A 52 1.91 6.07 -29.63
N GLU A 53 2.20 7.01 -28.71
CA GLU A 53 2.46 8.41 -29.07
C GLU A 53 3.73 8.57 -29.92
N CYS A 54 4.80 7.86 -29.56
CA CYS A 54 6.04 7.85 -30.33
C CYS A 54 5.81 7.26 -31.73
N GLU A 55 5.11 6.13 -31.83
CA GLU A 55 4.77 5.47 -33.10
C GLU A 55 3.98 6.40 -34.01
N GLN A 56 2.96 7.10 -33.47
CA GLN A 56 2.19 8.07 -34.24
C GLN A 56 3.08 9.20 -34.80
N ARG A 57 3.91 9.82 -33.95
CA ARG A 57 4.83 10.90 -34.36
C ARG A 57 5.83 10.42 -35.42
N LEU A 58 6.29 9.18 -35.29
CA LEU A 58 7.27 8.56 -36.17
C LEU A 58 6.65 8.25 -37.54
N ASP A 59 5.42 7.73 -37.58
CA ASP A 59 4.68 7.52 -38.83
C ASP A 59 4.40 8.84 -39.57
N GLU A 60 4.03 9.90 -38.83
CA GLU A 60 3.85 11.24 -39.39
C GLU A 60 5.16 11.79 -40.00
N ALA A 61 6.29 11.62 -39.29
CA ALA A 61 7.61 12.04 -39.77
C ALA A 61 8.05 11.24 -41.02
N ARG A 62 7.83 9.91 -41.03
CA ARG A 62 8.11 9.06 -42.20
C ARG A 62 7.29 9.47 -43.41
N ALA A 63 5.99 9.73 -43.22
CA ALA A 63 5.12 10.22 -44.29
C ALA A 63 5.59 11.57 -44.85
N ALA A 64 6.11 12.46 -44.00
CA ALA A 64 6.69 13.73 -44.43
C ALA A 64 7.95 13.54 -45.29
N VAL A 65 8.85 12.62 -44.89
CA VAL A 65 10.03 12.23 -45.67
C VAL A 65 9.64 11.70 -47.06
N GLU A 66 8.68 10.77 -47.12
CA GLU A 66 8.18 10.19 -48.38
C GLU A 66 7.57 11.26 -49.30
N ALA A 67 6.77 12.18 -48.73
CA ALA A 67 6.15 13.26 -49.48
C ALA A 67 7.19 14.26 -50.04
N LEU A 68 8.26 14.54 -49.28
CA LEU A 68 9.35 15.40 -49.73
C LEU A 68 10.19 14.72 -50.82
N ASP A 69 10.48 13.43 -50.66
CA ASP A 69 11.19 12.63 -51.66
C ASP A 69 10.44 12.61 -53.01
N ALA A 70 9.12 12.43 -52.99
CA ALA A 70 8.29 12.51 -54.18
C ALA A 70 8.35 13.89 -54.86
N LYS A 71 8.31 14.99 -54.07
CA LYS A 71 8.43 16.36 -54.60
C LYS A 71 9.81 16.62 -55.21
N ILE A 72 10.88 16.15 -54.56
CA ILE A 72 12.26 16.25 -55.06
C ILE A 72 12.36 15.56 -56.42
N LYS A 73 11.87 14.32 -56.54
CA LYS A 73 11.87 13.56 -57.81
C LYS A 73 11.13 14.28 -58.94
N ILE A 74 9.96 14.86 -58.65
CA ILE A 74 9.19 15.64 -59.63
C ILE A 74 9.96 16.91 -60.05
N ALA A 75 10.57 17.62 -59.08
CA ALA A 75 11.34 18.83 -59.36
C ALA A 75 12.59 18.54 -60.20
N GLU A 76 13.29 17.43 -59.92
CA GLU A 76 14.44 16.95 -60.70
C GLU A 76 14.04 16.64 -62.15
N ALA A 77 12.95 15.87 -62.36
CA ALA A 77 12.44 15.56 -63.69
C ALA A 77 12.06 16.83 -64.49
N ASN A 78 11.43 17.81 -63.84
CA ASN A 78 11.10 19.09 -64.46
C ASN A 78 12.34 19.88 -64.87
N LEU A 79 13.41 19.82 -64.07
CA LEU A 79 14.67 20.49 -64.35
C LEU A 79 15.37 19.88 -65.57
N GLU A 80 15.36 18.55 -65.69
CA GLU A 80 15.90 17.83 -66.85
C GLU A 80 15.15 18.12 -68.15
N ALA A 81 13.83 18.32 -68.07
CA ALA A 81 12.99 18.67 -69.21
C ALA A 81 13.28 20.08 -69.78
N LEU A 82 13.84 20.98 -68.98
CA LEU A 82 14.16 22.36 -69.38
C LEU A 82 15.47 22.42 -70.18
N ARG A 83 15.39 22.22 -71.50
CA ARG A 83 16.51 22.34 -72.45
C ARG A 83 16.63 23.75 -73.05
N GLY A 84 17.82 24.13 -73.50
CA GLY A 84 18.10 25.42 -74.17
C GLY A 84 18.47 26.57 -73.22
N PHE A 85 19.13 27.60 -73.78
CA PHE A 85 19.73 28.69 -73.00
C PHE A 85 18.71 29.71 -72.44
N TRP A 86 17.55 29.87 -73.08
CA TRP A 86 16.48 30.78 -72.64
C TRP A 86 15.85 30.40 -71.29
N ASN A 87 16.00 29.14 -70.85
CA ASN A 87 15.45 28.64 -69.59
C ASN A 87 16.30 28.96 -68.35
N TYR A 88 17.38 29.75 -68.49
CA TYR A 88 18.34 30.03 -67.41
C TYR A 88 17.68 30.46 -66.09
N PHE A 89 16.84 31.50 -66.12
CA PHE A 89 16.18 32.01 -64.90
C PHE A 89 15.21 31.00 -64.27
N ARG A 90 14.47 30.25 -65.10
CA ARG A 90 13.54 29.22 -64.63
C ARG A 90 14.28 28.05 -63.98
N ARG A 91 15.40 27.62 -64.57
CA ARG A 91 16.28 26.59 -64.00
C ARG A 91 16.87 27.04 -62.67
N ARG A 92 17.35 28.28 -62.58
CA ARG A 92 17.90 28.84 -61.33
C ARG A 92 16.86 28.82 -60.20
N ARG A 93 15.63 29.27 -60.47
CA ARG A 93 14.54 29.23 -59.48
C ARG A 93 14.19 27.81 -59.04
N LEU A 94 14.14 26.85 -59.97
CA LEU A 94 13.91 25.44 -59.64
C LEU A 94 15.05 24.82 -58.82
N LEU A 95 16.31 25.20 -59.07
CA LEU A 95 17.45 24.76 -58.27
C LEU A 95 17.37 25.28 -56.82
N GLU A 96 16.99 26.55 -56.64
CA GLU A 96 16.77 27.13 -55.31
C GLU A 96 15.62 26.40 -54.57
N GLU A 97 14.52 26.11 -55.27
CA GLU A 97 13.41 25.32 -54.72
C GLU A 97 13.85 23.89 -54.34
N LEU A 98 14.62 23.22 -55.20
CA LEU A 98 15.16 21.89 -54.94
C LEU A 98 16.08 21.87 -53.71
N ALA A 99 16.94 22.88 -53.56
CA ALA A 99 17.80 23.02 -52.39
C ALA A 99 16.95 23.17 -51.11
N SER A 100 15.89 23.98 -51.15
CA SER A 100 14.97 24.13 -50.01
C SER A 100 14.22 22.84 -49.66
N LEU A 101 13.81 22.05 -50.68
CA LEU A 101 13.15 20.77 -50.47
C LEU A 101 14.10 19.73 -49.86
N ARG A 102 15.35 19.68 -50.32
CA ARG A 102 16.39 18.80 -49.76
C ARG A 102 16.70 19.14 -48.32
N GLN A 103 16.83 20.43 -47.98
CA GLN A 103 17.02 20.84 -46.59
C GLN A 103 15.87 20.36 -45.69
N ARG A 104 14.61 20.57 -46.12
CA ARG A 104 13.45 20.07 -45.37
C ARG A 104 13.43 18.55 -45.26
N TRP A 105 13.93 17.85 -46.28
CA TRP A 105 14.05 16.40 -46.26
C TRP A 105 15.09 15.97 -45.22
N ASP A 106 16.24 16.62 -45.15
CA ASP A 106 17.28 16.34 -44.15
C ASP A 106 16.75 16.59 -42.72
N GLU A 107 16.01 17.68 -42.52
CA GLU A 107 15.34 17.99 -41.25
C GLU A 107 14.33 16.91 -40.85
N ALA A 108 13.48 16.47 -41.80
CA ALA A 108 12.50 15.42 -41.55
C ALA A 108 13.15 14.04 -41.33
N ALA A 109 14.21 13.72 -42.05
CA ALA A 109 14.96 12.47 -41.88
C ALA A 109 15.64 12.41 -40.51
N THR A 110 16.22 13.54 -40.06
CA THR A 110 16.79 13.66 -38.71
C THR A 110 15.72 13.42 -37.64
N LEU A 111 14.53 14.01 -37.80
CA LEU A 111 13.42 13.81 -36.89
C LEU A 111 12.98 12.32 -36.81
N VAL A 112 12.99 11.59 -37.93
CA VAL A 112 12.71 10.14 -37.92
C VAL A 112 13.74 9.38 -37.09
N THR A 113 15.03 9.72 -37.19
CA THR A 113 16.08 9.12 -36.37
C THR A 113 15.88 9.44 -34.89
N ASP A 114 15.68 10.71 -34.53
CA ASP A 114 15.48 11.13 -33.15
C ASP A 114 14.26 10.44 -32.50
N LEU A 115 13.14 10.34 -33.24
CA LEU A 115 11.94 9.65 -32.77
C LEU A 115 12.13 8.13 -32.65
N SER A 116 12.97 7.54 -33.51
CA SER A 116 13.30 6.11 -33.42
C SER A 116 14.12 5.82 -32.17
N ASP A 117 15.09 6.68 -31.86
CA ASP A 117 15.90 6.61 -30.63
C ASP A 117 15.02 6.84 -29.38
N GLU A 118 14.07 7.79 -29.43
CA GLU A 118 13.08 8.02 -28.36
C GLU A 118 12.24 6.76 -28.12
N ARG A 119 11.74 6.11 -29.19
CA ARG A 119 10.99 4.84 -29.08
C ARG A 119 11.84 3.75 -28.43
N ASP A 120 13.09 3.58 -28.88
CA ASP A 120 14.00 2.57 -28.33
C ASP A 120 14.32 2.83 -26.85
N ALA A 121 14.45 4.09 -26.45
CA ALA A 121 14.66 4.47 -25.05
C ALA A 121 13.43 4.13 -24.18
N VAL A 122 12.22 4.43 -24.65
CA VAL A 122 10.97 4.06 -23.94
C VAL A 122 10.82 2.54 -23.88
N GLU A 123 11.13 1.82 -24.96
CA GLU A 123 11.01 0.36 -25.01
C GLU A 123 12.04 -0.35 -24.11
N SER A 124 13.25 0.18 -24.00
CA SER A 124 14.31 -0.38 -23.15
C SER A 124 14.21 0.05 -21.69
N ALA A 125 13.34 0.99 -21.35
CA ALA A 125 13.16 1.46 -19.98
C ALA A 125 12.79 0.30 -19.03
N PRO A 126 13.56 0.07 -17.95
CA PRO A 126 13.27 -0.96 -16.96
C PRO A 126 12.09 -0.53 -16.07
N PRO A 127 11.36 -1.50 -15.48
CA PRO A 127 10.34 -1.17 -14.49
C PRO A 127 10.97 -0.50 -13.26
N PRO A 128 10.24 0.41 -12.59
CA PRO A 128 10.72 1.08 -11.38
C PRO A 128 10.94 0.07 -10.25
N VAL A 129 11.93 0.37 -9.40
CA VAL A 129 12.19 -0.42 -8.19
C VAL A 129 11.06 -0.20 -7.19
N PHE A 130 10.61 -1.27 -6.53
CA PHE A 130 9.64 -1.19 -5.46
C PHE A 130 10.34 -0.78 -4.15
N GLU A 131 10.08 0.45 -3.69
CA GLU A 131 10.72 1.03 -2.49
C GLU A 131 10.08 0.56 -1.17
N GLY A 132 9.07 -0.31 -1.25
CA GLY A 132 8.28 -0.75 -0.11
C GLY A 132 6.88 -0.16 -0.13
N LEU A 133 6.14 -0.40 0.95
CA LEU A 133 4.76 0.07 1.06
C LEU A 133 4.67 1.60 1.06
N SER A 134 3.68 2.10 0.32
CA SER A 134 3.24 3.48 0.40
C SER A 134 2.81 3.85 1.82
N ILE A 135 2.78 5.15 2.12
CA ILE A 135 2.25 5.63 3.42
C ILE A 135 0.79 5.18 3.59
N GLU A 136 -0.02 5.25 2.53
CA GLU A 136 -1.41 4.79 2.55
C GLU A 136 -1.50 3.28 2.83
N GLY A 137 -0.64 2.48 2.19
CA GLY A 137 -0.51 1.04 2.43
C GLY A 137 -0.19 0.73 3.90
N ARG A 138 0.82 1.40 4.47
CA ARG A 138 1.20 1.26 5.89
C ARG A 138 0.07 1.67 6.83
N ARG A 139 -0.60 2.81 6.58
CA ARG A 139 -1.78 3.25 7.34
C ARG A 139 -2.91 2.22 7.29
N GLY A 140 -3.14 1.63 6.12
CA GLY A 140 -4.12 0.58 5.91
C GLY A 140 -3.83 -0.67 6.75
N VAL A 141 -2.58 -1.12 6.78
CA VAL A 141 -2.13 -2.23 7.63
C VAL A 141 -2.27 -1.89 9.11
N ASN A 142 -1.73 -0.74 9.55
CA ASN A 142 -1.75 -0.32 10.95
C ASN A 142 -3.18 -0.21 11.50
N THR A 143 -4.08 0.41 10.73
CA THR A 143 -5.50 0.50 11.07
C THR A 143 -6.14 -0.88 11.25
N ALA A 144 -5.81 -1.82 10.37
CA ALA A 144 -6.33 -3.17 10.47
C ALA A 144 -5.78 -3.94 11.68
N VAL A 145 -4.49 -3.78 11.98
CA VAL A 145 -3.83 -4.36 13.16
C VAL A 145 -4.47 -3.83 14.45
N ILE A 146 -4.70 -2.51 14.54
CA ILE A 146 -5.39 -1.88 15.67
C ILE A 146 -6.82 -2.43 15.83
N ALA A 147 -7.58 -2.52 14.74
CA ALA A 147 -8.94 -3.08 14.77
C ALA A 147 -8.95 -4.55 15.19
N TYR A 148 -7.95 -5.33 14.79
CA TYR A 148 -7.80 -6.72 15.22
C TYR A 148 -7.46 -6.83 16.71
N ALA A 149 -6.57 -5.96 17.22
CA ALA A 149 -6.30 -5.86 18.66
C ALA A 149 -7.58 -5.51 19.44
N GLN A 150 -8.39 -4.57 18.94
CA GLN A 150 -9.70 -4.22 19.53
C GLN A 150 -10.67 -5.41 19.52
N GLN A 151 -10.71 -6.19 18.44
CA GLN A 151 -11.53 -7.41 18.35
C GLN A 151 -11.11 -8.45 19.40
N LEU A 152 -9.80 -8.68 19.59
CA LEU A 152 -9.29 -9.60 20.61
C LEU A 152 -9.67 -9.15 22.03
N VAL A 153 -9.56 -7.84 22.33
CA VAL A 153 -10.05 -7.28 23.61
C VAL A 153 -11.54 -7.53 23.79
N ALA A 154 -12.36 -7.28 22.75
CA ALA A 154 -13.80 -7.48 22.82
C ALA A 154 -14.18 -8.96 23.06
N MET A 155 -13.51 -9.90 22.38
CA MET A 155 -13.70 -11.33 22.58
C MET A 155 -13.35 -11.79 24.00
N LEU A 156 -12.38 -11.14 24.63
CA LEU A 156 -11.90 -11.43 25.99
C LEU A 156 -12.52 -10.50 27.05
N SER A 157 -13.62 -9.83 26.73
CA SER A 157 -14.31 -8.90 27.64
C SER A 157 -15.02 -9.63 28.80
N LYS A 158 -15.48 -10.87 28.59
CA LYS A 158 -16.15 -11.68 29.61
C LYS A 158 -15.23 -11.89 30.81
N GLY A 159 -15.67 -11.44 31.98
CA GLY A 159 -14.89 -11.51 33.22
C GLY A 159 -13.64 -10.61 33.26
N GLY A 160 -13.44 -9.73 32.28
CA GLY A 160 -12.29 -8.82 32.24
C GLY A 160 -10.95 -9.51 31.94
N LEU A 161 -10.96 -10.65 31.23
CA LEU A 161 -9.74 -11.43 30.96
C LEU A 161 -8.66 -10.63 30.21
N ALA A 162 -9.04 -9.78 29.25
CA ALA A 162 -8.08 -8.92 28.56
C ALA A 162 -7.32 -7.99 29.52
N LEU A 163 -8.01 -7.41 30.49
CA LEU A 163 -7.41 -6.52 31.48
C LEU A 163 -6.54 -7.30 32.48
N LEU A 164 -7.03 -8.45 32.97
CA LEU A 164 -6.22 -9.34 33.80
C LEU A 164 -4.96 -9.85 33.09
N ALA A 165 -5.06 -10.14 31.79
CA ALA A 165 -3.91 -10.55 30.99
C ALA A 165 -2.89 -9.41 30.87
N LYS A 166 -3.36 -8.16 30.63
CA LYS A 166 -2.49 -6.98 30.63
C LYS A 166 -1.78 -6.79 31.96
N GLU A 167 -2.47 -6.94 33.09
CA GLU A 167 -1.85 -6.81 34.42
C GLU A 167 -0.67 -7.79 34.63
N THR A 168 -0.70 -8.98 34.02
CA THR A 168 0.43 -9.92 34.11
C THR A 168 1.70 -9.45 33.38
N THR A 169 1.60 -8.40 32.56
CA THR A 169 2.76 -7.78 31.89
C THR A 169 3.42 -6.70 32.75
N THR A 170 2.69 -6.15 33.73
CA THR A 170 3.15 -5.05 34.57
C THR A 170 3.41 -5.46 36.02
N ARG A 171 2.65 -6.44 36.55
CA ARG A 171 2.74 -6.92 37.94
C ARG A 171 3.41 -8.30 38.00
N ARG A 172 4.14 -8.58 39.09
CA ARG A 172 4.75 -9.90 39.32
C ARG A 172 3.74 -10.87 39.91
N VAL A 173 3.99 -12.17 39.74
CA VAL A 173 3.08 -13.25 40.20
C VAL A 173 2.70 -13.19 41.68
N PHE A 174 3.59 -12.68 42.54
CA PHE A 174 3.37 -12.58 43.98
C PHE A 174 2.55 -11.36 44.39
N ASP A 175 2.41 -10.37 43.50
CA ASP A 175 1.74 -9.09 43.77
C ASP A 175 0.26 -9.12 43.38
N VAL A 176 -0.22 -10.21 42.76
CA VAL A 176 -1.58 -10.32 42.23
C VAL A 176 -2.42 -11.29 43.03
N ARG A 177 -3.64 -10.88 43.38
CA ARG A 177 -4.65 -11.70 44.07
C ARG A 177 -5.92 -11.77 43.24
N TYR A 178 -6.36 -12.99 42.92
CA TYR A 178 -7.51 -13.24 42.04
C TYR A 178 -8.78 -13.67 42.81
N GLY A 179 -8.95 -13.19 44.05
CA GLY A 179 -10.09 -13.53 44.91
C GLY A 179 -9.91 -14.81 45.74
N GLY A 180 -11.02 -15.39 46.22
CA GLY A 180 -11.04 -16.66 46.93
C GLY A 180 -11.09 -17.87 45.98
N ARG A 181 -11.41 -19.04 46.55
CA ARG A 181 -11.43 -20.32 45.82
C ARG A 181 -12.49 -20.31 44.71
N ASP A 182 -13.67 -19.75 44.97
CA ASP A 182 -14.79 -19.75 44.05
C ASP A 182 -14.56 -18.78 42.87
N GLU A 183 -13.95 -17.63 43.13
CA GLU A 183 -13.53 -16.69 42.08
C GLU A 183 -12.44 -17.29 41.20
N CYS A 184 -11.45 -17.95 41.81
CA CYS A 184 -10.42 -18.67 41.07
C CYS A 184 -11.02 -19.80 40.22
N GLY A 185 -12.01 -20.52 40.74
CA GLY A 185 -12.75 -21.55 39.99
C GLY A 185 -13.44 -20.98 38.76
N ARG A 186 -14.15 -19.84 38.91
CA ARG A 186 -14.80 -19.13 37.80
C ARG A 186 -13.79 -18.65 36.75
N LEU A 187 -12.68 -18.06 37.18
CA LEU A 187 -11.61 -17.61 36.28
C LEU A 187 -11.01 -18.77 35.48
N MET A 188 -10.80 -19.92 36.10
CA MET A 188 -10.27 -21.11 35.40
C MET A 188 -11.21 -21.61 34.30
N VAL A 189 -12.53 -21.54 34.50
CA VAL A 189 -13.52 -21.89 33.46
C VAL A 189 -13.44 -20.89 32.31
N LEU A 190 -13.47 -19.59 32.61
CA LEU A 190 -13.37 -18.53 31.60
C LEU A 190 -12.06 -18.60 30.80
N LEU A 191 -10.94 -18.86 31.47
CA LEU A 191 -9.64 -19.02 30.82
C LEU A 191 -9.61 -20.21 29.87
N ARG A 192 -10.24 -21.33 30.25
CA ARG A 192 -10.33 -22.50 29.37
C ARG A 192 -11.14 -22.20 28.12
N GLU A 193 -12.28 -21.53 28.26
CA GLU A 193 -13.11 -21.06 27.14
C GLU A 193 -12.30 -20.11 26.24
N ALA A 194 -11.61 -19.13 26.82
CA ALA A 194 -10.80 -18.16 26.10
C ALA A 194 -9.63 -18.81 25.35
N HIS A 195 -8.90 -19.72 25.97
CA HIS A 195 -7.81 -20.45 25.30
C HIS A 195 -8.33 -21.26 24.13
N ALA A 196 -9.46 -21.97 24.30
CA ALA A 196 -10.08 -22.74 23.21
C ALA A 196 -10.50 -21.83 22.04
N ALA A 197 -11.10 -20.68 22.33
CA ALA A 197 -11.45 -19.68 21.32
C ALA A 197 -10.22 -19.11 20.60
N MET A 198 -9.13 -18.82 21.34
CA MET A 198 -7.90 -18.29 20.75
C MET A 198 -7.10 -19.32 19.95
N THR A 199 -7.26 -20.62 20.22
CA THR A 199 -6.66 -21.68 19.40
C THR A 199 -7.46 -22.01 18.14
N SER A 200 -8.71 -21.56 18.05
CA SER A 200 -9.50 -21.69 16.82
C SER A 200 -8.99 -20.70 15.77
N ASP A 201 -8.84 -21.18 14.54
CA ASP A 201 -8.51 -20.35 13.37
C ASP A 201 -9.76 -19.71 12.73
N LYS A 202 -10.96 -19.98 13.27
CA LYS A 202 -12.20 -19.33 12.85
C LYS A 202 -12.31 -17.94 13.48
N ASP A 203 -11.56 -16.98 12.97
CA ASP A 203 -11.78 -15.57 13.28
C ASP A 203 -13.01 -15.06 12.49
N ASP A 204 -13.90 -14.31 13.14
CA ASP A 204 -15.05 -13.69 12.46
C ASP A 204 -14.59 -12.52 11.58
N LEU A 205 -14.37 -12.82 10.30
CA LEU A 205 -13.87 -11.86 9.31
C LEU A 205 -14.86 -10.73 9.02
N ALA A 206 -16.18 -10.96 9.17
CA ALA A 206 -17.19 -9.95 8.89
C ALA A 206 -17.20 -8.88 9.99
N ASP A 207 -17.10 -9.31 11.25
CA ASP A 207 -16.97 -8.41 12.40
C ASP A 207 -15.66 -7.64 12.38
N LEU A 208 -14.56 -8.30 12.01
CA LEU A 208 -13.27 -7.65 11.86
C LEU A 208 -13.34 -6.54 10.81
N LYS A 209 -13.90 -6.80 9.62
CA LYS A 209 -14.01 -5.80 8.56
C LYS A 209 -14.76 -4.55 9.03
N ARG A 210 -15.91 -4.71 9.71
CA ARG A 210 -16.68 -3.58 10.25
C ARG A 210 -15.86 -2.74 11.24
N ARG A 211 -15.02 -3.37 12.05
CA ARG A 211 -14.12 -2.66 12.98
C ARG A 211 -13.01 -1.93 12.24
N ILE A 212 -12.40 -2.55 11.23
CA ILE A 212 -11.39 -1.91 10.39
C ILE A 212 -11.96 -0.62 9.78
N ASP A 213 -13.15 -0.71 9.19
CA ASP A 213 -13.81 0.44 8.57
C ASP A 213 -14.12 1.54 9.59
N ARG A 214 -14.53 1.18 10.81
CA ARG A 214 -14.77 2.14 11.90
C ARG A 214 -13.50 2.85 12.36
N VAL A 215 -12.40 2.11 12.58
CA VAL A 215 -11.12 2.71 12.97
C VAL A 215 -10.62 3.59 11.82
N ARG A 216 -10.72 3.13 10.57
CA ARG A 216 -10.33 3.92 9.39
C ARG A 216 -11.11 5.24 9.27
N ALA A 217 -12.41 5.22 9.54
CA ALA A 217 -13.26 6.41 9.44
C ALA A 217 -12.96 7.47 10.50
N THR A 218 -12.27 7.11 11.59
CA THR A 218 -12.02 7.99 12.73
C THR A 218 -10.53 8.29 12.95
N ALA A 219 -9.64 7.50 12.33
CA ALA A 219 -8.20 7.64 12.42
C ALA A 219 -7.70 8.98 11.90
N ASN A 220 -7.02 9.73 12.77
CA ASN A 220 -6.33 10.98 12.45
C ASN A 220 -4.83 10.79 12.62
N TYR A 221 -4.04 11.47 11.78
CA TYR A 221 -2.58 11.39 11.80
C TYR A 221 -2.00 12.76 12.11
N ARG A 222 -0.84 12.79 12.77
CA ARG A 222 -0.17 14.05 13.11
C ARG A 222 0.34 14.77 11.85
N SER A 223 0.79 14.02 10.85
CA SER A 223 1.25 14.55 9.57
C SER A 223 1.00 13.56 8.43
N ASP A 224 1.22 14.01 7.19
CA ASP A 224 1.12 13.16 6.00
C ASP A 224 2.19 12.07 5.94
N ALA A 225 3.29 12.21 6.68
CA ALA A 225 4.34 11.19 6.76
C ALA A 225 4.03 10.08 7.79
N ASP A 226 3.14 10.35 8.76
CA ASP A 226 2.88 9.41 9.86
C ASP A 226 1.96 8.26 9.43
N THR A 227 2.31 7.06 9.88
CA THR A 227 1.58 5.81 9.58
C THR A 227 0.78 5.28 10.76
N VAL A 228 1.07 5.75 11.97
CA VAL A 228 0.38 5.38 13.20
C VAL A 228 -0.62 6.48 13.56
N PRO A 229 -1.92 6.16 13.74
CA PRO A 229 -2.92 7.15 14.07
C PRO A 229 -2.75 7.67 15.50
N LEU A 230 -3.25 8.88 15.75
CA LEU A 230 -3.32 9.47 17.08
C LEU A 230 -4.22 8.61 17.98
N THR A 231 -3.81 8.47 19.24
CA THR A 231 -4.45 7.55 20.19
C THR A 231 -5.89 7.94 20.53
N ASP A 232 -6.21 9.24 20.52
CA ASP A 232 -7.55 9.78 20.73
C ASP A 232 -8.51 9.53 19.56
N SER A 233 -7.97 9.28 18.37
CA SER A 233 -8.74 9.13 17.13
C SER A 233 -9.32 7.74 16.89
N ILE A 234 -8.76 6.69 17.50
CA ILE A 234 -9.14 5.28 17.23
C ILE A 234 -10.27 4.75 18.13
N GLY A 235 -10.76 5.59 19.06
CA GLY A 235 -11.82 5.28 20.00
C GLY A 235 -11.41 4.42 21.20
N ILE A 236 -12.31 4.35 22.19
CA ILE A 236 -12.11 3.63 23.44
C ILE A 236 -13.15 2.51 23.53
N LEU A 237 -12.71 1.30 23.90
CA LEU A 237 -13.59 0.17 24.15
C LEU A 237 -14.19 0.25 25.56
N ALA A 238 -15.44 -0.17 25.71
CA ALA A 238 -16.10 -0.17 27.01
C ALA A 238 -15.36 -1.08 28.01
N ALA A 239 -15.27 -0.64 29.26
CA ALA A 239 -14.77 -1.45 30.36
C ALA A 239 -15.68 -2.69 30.57
N PRO A 240 -15.14 -3.81 31.07
CA PRO A 240 -15.93 -5.00 31.33
C PRO A 240 -17.04 -4.72 32.37
N ALA A 241 -18.29 -5.06 32.04
CA ALA A 241 -19.46 -4.75 32.86
C ALA A 241 -19.49 -5.48 34.23
N ALA A 242 -18.86 -6.66 34.31
CA ALA A 242 -18.78 -7.47 35.53
C ALA A 242 -17.41 -8.17 35.62
N PRO A 243 -16.35 -7.45 36.06
CA PRO A 243 -15.05 -8.06 36.25
C PRO A 243 -15.08 -9.09 37.39
N VAL A 244 -14.30 -10.17 37.26
CA VAL A 244 -14.11 -11.11 38.37
C VAL A 244 -13.23 -10.45 39.44
N ALA A 245 -13.35 -10.90 40.70
CA ALA A 245 -12.58 -10.33 41.81
C ALA A 245 -11.06 -10.39 41.56
N GLY A 246 -10.35 -9.33 41.96
CA GLY A 246 -8.89 -9.19 41.76
C GLY A 246 -8.49 -8.11 40.76
N LEU A 247 -9.43 -7.62 39.93
CA LEU A 247 -9.26 -6.35 39.24
C LEU A 247 -9.37 -5.20 40.25
N GLU A 248 -8.28 -4.51 40.52
CA GLU A 248 -8.39 -3.16 41.08
C GLU A 248 -9.03 -2.28 40.00
N THR A 249 -10.12 -1.59 40.34
CA THR A 249 -11.00 -0.87 39.41
C THR A 249 -10.36 0.39 38.78
N GLY A 250 -9.18 0.26 38.18
CA GLY A 250 -8.42 1.36 37.60
C GLY A 250 -8.89 1.80 36.21
N HIS A 251 -9.62 0.96 35.46
CA HIS A 251 -9.95 1.21 34.05
C HIS A 251 -11.43 1.59 33.85
N ARG A 252 -11.94 2.54 34.65
CA ARG A 252 -13.33 3.03 34.48
C ARG A 252 -13.54 3.82 33.20
N ALA A 253 -12.47 4.40 32.64
CA ALA A 253 -12.52 5.20 31.42
C ALA A 253 -12.61 4.38 30.12
N GLY A 254 -12.53 3.05 30.20
CA GLY A 254 -12.48 2.15 29.04
C GLY A 254 -11.05 1.74 28.66
N ILE A 255 -10.91 1.00 27.56
CA ILE A 255 -9.65 0.42 27.07
C ILE A 255 -9.26 1.09 25.75
N ASN A 256 -8.05 1.66 25.70
CA ASN A 256 -7.47 2.15 24.45
C ASN A 256 -6.29 1.27 24.06
N VAL A 257 -6.46 0.49 23.00
CA VAL A 257 -5.47 -0.53 22.62
C VAL A 257 -4.10 0.05 22.23
N LEU A 258 -4.04 1.29 21.75
CA LEU A 258 -2.77 1.95 21.43
C LEU A 258 -2.13 2.61 22.66
N VAL A 259 -2.90 3.29 23.51
CA VAL A 259 -2.34 3.94 24.72
C VAL A 259 -1.79 2.88 25.67
N ASP A 260 -2.56 1.82 25.88
CA ASP A 260 -2.24 0.77 26.84
C ASP A 260 -1.37 -0.34 26.23
N ASP A 261 -0.93 -0.20 24.98
CA ASP A 261 -0.15 -1.19 24.21
C ASP A 261 -0.70 -2.61 24.38
N TYR A 262 -1.98 -2.80 24.01
CA TYR A 262 -2.62 -4.10 24.13
C TYR A 262 -2.04 -5.08 23.11
N TRP A 263 -1.64 -6.26 23.59
CA TRP A 263 -1.07 -7.33 22.78
C TRP A 263 0.23 -6.95 22.05
N ASP A 264 1.02 -6.07 22.65
CA ASP A 264 2.28 -5.57 22.08
C ASP A 264 2.06 -4.92 20.68
N VAL A 265 0.93 -4.21 20.53
CA VAL A 265 0.47 -3.67 19.24
C VAL A 265 1.54 -2.80 18.58
N TYR A 266 2.30 -2.00 19.34
CA TYR A 266 3.35 -1.16 18.76
C TYR A 266 4.43 -1.98 18.03
N GLN A 267 4.74 -3.19 18.50
CA GLN A 267 5.70 -4.07 17.83
C GLN A 267 5.16 -4.64 16.51
N ALA A 268 3.84 -4.59 16.31
CA ALA A 268 3.17 -5.08 15.12
C ALA A 268 2.80 -3.98 14.12
N LEU A 269 3.07 -2.70 14.41
CA LEU A 269 2.83 -1.59 13.49
C LEU A 269 4.03 -1.34 12.57
N LEU A 270 3.77 -0.68 11.44
CA LEU A 270 4.71 -0.30 10.38
C LEU A 270 4.99 1.20 10.35
#